data_AF-A0A960TTD2-F1
#
_entry.id   AF-A0A960TTD2-F1
#
_cell.length_a   1.000
_cell.length_b   1.000
_cell.length_c   1.000
_cell.angle_alpha   90.00
_cell.angle_beta   90.00
_cell.angle_gamma   90.00
#
_symmetry.space_group_name_H-M   'P 1'
#
loop_
_entity.id
_entity.type
_entity.pdbx_description
1 polymer ?
#
loop_
_entity_poly.entity_id
_entity_poly.type
_entity_poly.pdbx_seq_one_letter_code
_entity_poly.pdbx_strand_id
1 'polypeptide(L)'
;DAAVLLAGMAAYLVWAVRGERAADGDAAELRAAEADVLPPRLLSAAGIAASLGLGLPLLILGARLLVDGATRLALALGASETAVGLTVVAVGTSLPELTVSVIASLKRQPDVAVGNILGSNIFNVLFILGVTALVRPLPLDPRILAADRWVLLATALLLTVFLTTGRRLSRGEGAALLLGYGAYVAMGLV
;
A
#
# COMPACT_ATOMS: atom_id res chain seq x y z
N ASP A 1 11.59 -16.54 -12.89
CA ASP A 1 10.94 -15.83 -11.77
C ASP A 1 10.19 -14.59 -12.23
N ALA A 2 10.85 -13.63 -12.91
CA ALA A 2 10.18 -12.42 -13.42
C ALA A 2 8.93 -12.69 -14.28
N ALA A 3 9.01 -13.62 -15.25
CA ALA A 3 7.87 -14.01 -16.07
C ALA A 3 6.72 -14.63 -15.26
N VAL A 4 7.02 -15.35 -14.17
CA VAL A 4 6.01 -15.97 -13.29
C VAL A 4 5.28 -14.88 -12.51
N LEU A 5 6.01 -13.90 -11.96
CA LEU A 5 5.41 -12.77 -11.23
C LEU A 5 4.49 -11.93 -12.14
N LEU A 6 4.93 -11.63 -13.36
CA LEU A 6 4.13 -10.86 -14.33
C LEU A 6 2.92 -11.64 -14.86
N ALA A 7 3.07 -12.94 -15.11
CA ALA A 7 1.94 -13.81 -15.46
C ALA A 7 0.93 -13.89 -14.29
N GLY A 8 1.42 -13.96 -13.05
CA GLY A 8 0.61 -13.89 -11.84
C GLY A 8 -0.15 -12.57 -11.74
N MET A 9 0.49 -11.44 -12.03
CA MET A 9 -0.17 -10.13 -12.07
C MET A 9 -1.29 -10.09 -13.12
N ALA A 10 -1.01 -10.57 -14.33
CA ALA A 10 -1.99 -10.61 -15.40
C ALA A 10 -3.18 -11.51 -15.03
N ALA A 11 -2.91 -12.69 -14.45
CA ALA A 11 -3.94 -13.60 -13.97
C ALA A 11 -4.79 -12.97 -12.85
N TYR A 12 -4.16 -12.29 -11.89
CA TYR A 12 -4.83 -11.57 -10.83
C TYR A 12 -5.74 -10.46 -11.36
N LEU A 13 -5.25 -9.63 -12.30
CA LEU A 13 -6.07 -8.58 -12.92
C LEU A 13 -7.27 -9.15 -13.67
N VAL A 14 -7.07 -10.22 -14.45
CA VAL A 14 -8.15 -10.89 -15.17
C VAL A 14 -9.18 -11.47 -14.20
N TRP A 15 -8.71 -12.11 -13.13
CA TRP A 15 -9.59 -12.67 -12.10
C TRP A 15 -10.36 -11.58 -11.35
N ALA A 16 -9.69 -10.50 -10.93
CA ALA A 16 -10.31 -9.37 -10.22
C ALA A 16 -11.39 -8.69 -11.08
N VAL A 17 -11.07 -8.36 -12.34
CA VAL A 17 -12.04 -7.72 -13.26
C VAL A 17 -13.22 -8.64 -13.58
N ARG A 18 -12.98 -9.95 -13.74
CA ARG A 18 -14.07 -10.92 -13.94
C ARG A 18 -14.93 -11.09 -12.70
N GLY A 19 -14.32 -11.11 -11.51
CA GLY A 19 -15.02 -11.20 -10.24
C GLY A 19 -15.93 -10.00 -10.01
N GLU A 20 -15.44 -8.78 -10.29
CA GLU A 20 -16.26 -7.57 -10.17
C GLU A 20 -17.43 -7.54 -11.16
N ARG A 21 -17.21 -7.92 -12.42
CA ARG A 21 -18.28 -7.99 -13.44
C ARG A 21 -19.33 -9.05 -13.13
N ALA A 22 -18.98 -10.08 -12.38
CA ALA A 22 -19.92 -11.10 -11.92
C ALA A 22 -20.71 -10.67 -10.68
N ALA A 23 -20.24 -9.66 -9.94
CA ALA A 23 -20.81 -9.17 -8.68
C ALA A 23 -21.74 -7.95 -8.87
N ASP A 24 -22.44 -7.88 -9.99
CA ASP A 24 -23.07 -6.68 -10.57
C ASP A 24 -24.15 -5.95 -9.72
N GLY A 25 -24.52 -6.47 -8.54
CA GLY A 25 -25.47 -5.83 -7.61
C GLY A 25 -24.78 -4.96 -6.55
N ASP A 26 -24.16 -5.60 -5.55
CA ASP A 26 -23.62 -4.91 -4.36
C ASP A 26 -22.50 -3.92 -4.70
N ALA A 27 -21.63 -4.25 -5.66
CA ALA A 27 -20.52 -3.38 -6.04
C ALA A 27 -20.99 -2.18 -6.88
N ALA A 28 -22.08 -2.31 -7.64
CA ALA A 28 -22.65 -1.20 -8.40
C ALA A 28 -23.38 -0.22 -7.47
N GLU A 29 -24.10 -0.73 -6.47
CA GLU A 29 -24.81 0.08 -5.47
C GLU A 29 -23.83 0.86 -4.58
N LEU A 30 -22.73 0.23 -4.15
CA LEU A 30 -21.66 0.90 -3.39
C LEU A 30 -21.03 2.05 -4.20
N ARG A 31 -20.74 1.83 -5.48
CA ARG A 31 -20.18 2.87 -6.37
C ARG A 31 -21.15 4.03 -6.59
N ALA A 32 -22.45 3.74 -6.71
CA ALA A 32 -23.48 4.78 -6.83
C ALA A 32 -23.55 5.63 -5.55
N ALA A 33 -23.48 4.99 -4.37
CA ALA A 33 -23.44 5.68 -3.09
C ALA A 33 -22.16 6.53 -2.93
N GLU A 34 -20.99 6.05 -3.40
CA GLU A 34 -19.75 6.83 -3.36
C GLU A 34 -19.76 8.02 -4.33
N ALA A 35 -20.35 7.85 -5.52
CA ALA A 35 -20.49 8.91 -6.50
C ALA A 35 -21.42 10.03 -6.02
N ASP A 36 -22.49 9.70 -5.29
CA ASP A 36 -23.44 10.68 -4.75
C ASP A 36 -22.82 11.60 -3.68
N VAL A 37 -21.76 11.14 -3.01
CA VAL A 37 -21.00 11.93 -2.02
C VAL A 37 -20.10 12.98 -2.69
N LEU A 38 -19.80 12.84 -3.98
CA LEU A 38 -18.91 13.75 -4.71
C LEU A 38 -19.70 14.83 -5.46
N PRO A 39 -19.27 16.10 -5.41
CA PRO A 39 -19.94 17.15 -6.16
C PRO A 39 -19.86 16.87 -7.67
N PRO A 40 -20.95 17.03 -8.45
CA PRO A 40 -21.02 16.61 -9.86
C PRO A 40 -19.90 17.15 -10.75
N ARG A 41 -19.39 18.35 -10.42
CA ARG A 41 -18.24 18.96 -11.11
C ARG A 41 -16.97 18.10 -11.09
N LEU A 42 -16.74 17.34 -10.02
CA LEU A 42 -15.57 16.45 -9.89
C LEU A 42 -15.73 15.15 -10.67
N LEU A 43 -16.97 14.73 -10.94
CA LEU A 43 -17.30 13.56 -11.76
C LEU A 43 -17.26 13.88 -13.27
N SER A 44 -17.26 15.15 -13.65
CA SER A 44 -17.06 15.56 -15.05
C SER A 44 -15.66 15.16 -15.54
N ALA A 45 -15.50 14.89 -16.83
CA ALA A 45 -14.19 14.58 -17.42
C ALA A 45 -13.14 15.66 -17.11
N ALA A 46 -13.54 16.93 -17.12
CA ALA A 46 -12.69 18.05 -16.74
C ALA A 46 -12.34 18.03 -15.24
N GLY A 47 -13.28 17.67 -14.37
CA GLY A 47 -13.06 17.52 -12.93
C GLY A 47 -12.09 16.38 -12.60
N ILE A 48 -12.25 15.23 -13.25
CA ILE A 48 -11.33 14.10 -13.14
C ILE A 48 -9.94 14.50 -13.66
N ALA A 49 -9.86 15.09 -14.84
CA ALA A 49 -8.60 15.54 -15.43
C ALA A 49 -7.90 16.59 -14.55
N ALA A 50 -8.63 17.54 -13.97
CA ALA A 50 -8.08 18.52 -13.05
C ALA A 50 -7.61 17.87 -11.73
N SER A 51 -8.38 16.91 -11.21
CA SER A 51 -8.03 16.19 -9.98
C SER A 51 -6.78 15.34 -10.16
N LEU A 52 -6.63 14.68 -11.31
CA LEU A 52 -5.41 13.94 -11.66
C LEU A 52 -4.25 14.90 -11.94
N GLY A 53 -4.48 15.95 -12.73
CA GLY A 53 -3.46 16.89 -13.17
C GLY A 53 -2.91 17.79 -12.06
N LEU A 54 -3.69 18.07 -11.01
CA LEU A 54 -3.24 18.85 -9.86
C LEU A 54 -3.00 17.98 -8.63
N GLY A 55 -3.90 17.05 -8.33
CA GLY A 55 -3.85 16.23 -7.12
C GLY A 55 -2.66 15.28 -7.07
N LEU A 56 -2.34 14.59 -8.18
CA LEU A 56 -1.19 13.68 -8.22
C LEU A 56 0.15 14.43 -8.02
N PRO A 57 0.44 15.52 -8.74
CA PRO A 57 1.66 16.29 -8.49
C PRO A 57 1.75 16.83 -7.06
N LEU A 58 0.65 17.34 -6.50
CA LEU A 58 0.66 17.87 -5.13
C LEU A 58 0.92 16.78 -4.09
N LEU A 59 0.32 15.59 -4.29
CA LEU A 59 0.54 14.43 -3.43
C LEU A 59 2.01 13.95 -3.49
N ILE A 60 2.56 13.82 -4.71
CA ILE A 60 3.95 13.41 -4.92
C ILE A 60 4.92 14.43 -4.32
N LEU A 61 4.69 15.72 -4.55
CA LEU A 61 5.54 16.78 -4.01
C LEU A 61 5.46 16.85 -2.49
N GLY A 62 4.26 16.75 -1.91
CA GLY A 62 4.06 16.73 -0.46
C GLY A 62 4.78 15.54 0.20
N ALA A 63 4.66 14.34 -0.39
CA ALA A 63 5.38 13.16 0.09
C ALA A 63 6.90 13.37 0.02
N ARG A 64 7.44 13.88 -1.09
CA ARG A 64 8.88 14.15 -1.23
C ARG A 64 9.39 15.15 -0.20
N LEU A 65 8.68 16.28 -0.04
CA LEU A 65 9.08 17.31 0.94
C LEU A 65 9.09 16.75 2.37
N LEU A 66 8.10 15.92 2.71
CA LEU A 66 8.04 15.27 4.03
C LEU A 66 9.22 14.30 4.24
N VAL A 67 9.52 13.45 3.24
CA VAL A 67 10.62 12.47 3.32
C VAL A 67 11.99 13.15 3.36
N ASP A 68 12.20 14.17 2.54
CA ASP A 68 13.46 14.92 2.51
C ASP A 68 13.67 15.68 3.82
N GLY A 69 12.63 16.32 4.33
CA GLY A 69 12.66 17.01 5.63
C GLY A 69 12.94 16.07 6.79
N ALA A 70 12.22 14.94 6.85
CA ALA A 70 12.40 13.93 7.88
C ALA A 70 13.79 13.28 7.82
N THR A 71 14.30 12.99 6.62
CA THR A 71 15.65 12.45 6.40
C THR A 71 16.71 13.41 6.94
N ARG A 72 16.63 14.69 6.59
CA ARG A 72 17.59 15.71 7.07
C ARG A 72 17.56 15.84 8.59
N LEU A 73 16.36 15.81 9.19
CA LEU A 73 16.21 15.87 10.64
C LEU A 73 16.81 14.63 11.32
N ALA A 74 16.53 13.44 10.81
CA ALA A 74 17.06 12.20 11.36
C ALA A 74 18.60 12.15 11.31
N LEU A 75 19.20 12.55 10.19
CA LEU A 75 20.65 12.64 10.04
C LEU A 75 21.25 13.70 11.00
N ALA A 76 20.61 14.86 11.14
CA ALA A 76 21.04 15.90 12.08
C ALA A 76 20.97 15.44 13.55
N LEU A 77 20.08 14.52 13.87
CA LEU A 77 19.95 13.88 15.19
C LEU A 77 20.89 12.68 15.38
N GLY A 78 21.77 12.38 14.42
CA GLY A 78 22.77 11.32 14.52
C GLY A 78 22.27 9.93 14.11
N ALA A 79 21.13 9.81 13.43
CA ALA A 79 20.70 8.53 12.86
C ALA A 79 21.62 8.10 11.71
N SER A 80 21.85 6.80 11.55
CA SER A 80 22.63 6.26 10.44
C SER A 80 21.83 6.34 9.12
N GLU A 81 22.54 6.45 7.99
CA GLU A 81 21.90 6.41 6.66
C GLU A 81 21.09 5.13 6.46
N THR A 82 21.57 4.00 6.98
CA THR A 82 20.86 2.72 6.97
C THR A 82 19.55 2.79 7.75
N ALA A 83 19.55 3.37 8.96
CA ALA A 83 18.35 3.52 9.75
C ALA A 83 17.32 4.43 9.04
N VAL A 84 17.78 5.52 8.43
CA VAL A 84 16.94 6.43 7.65
C VAL A 84 16.32 5.72 6.42
N GLY A 85 17.13 4.95 5.69
CA GLY A 85 16.69 4.18 4.53
C GLY A 85 15.64 3.12 4.88
N LEU A 86 15.85 2.39 5.98
CA LEU A 86 14.94 1.34 6.45
C LEU A 86 13.65 1.87 7.09
N THR A 87 13.62 3.13 7.52
CA THR A 87 12.48 3.71 8.25
C THR A 87 11.85 4.88 7.51
N VAL A 88 12.50 6.04 7.52
CA VAL A 88 11.96 7.30 6.98
C VAL A 88 11.65 7.19 5.49
N VAL A 89 12.58 6.63 4.71
CA VAL A 89 12.38 6.47 3.26
C VAL A 89 11.32 5.41 2.97
N ALA A 90 11.36 4.28 3.68
CA ALA A 90 10.41 3.19 3.49
C ALA A 90 8.96 3.58 3.85
N VAL A 91 8.77 4.29 4.97
CA VAL A 91 7.47 4.88 5.34
C VAL A 91 7.10 5.96 4.33
N GLY A 92 8.09 6.77 3.93
CA GLY A 92 7.97 7.87 3.00
C GLY A 92 7.31 7.53 1.67
N THR A 93 7.74 6.43 1.06
CA THR A 93 7.18 5.95 -0.21
C THR A 93 5.76 5.41 -0.07
N SER A 94 5.34 5.05 1.14
CA SER A 94 3.99 4.54 1.44
C SER A 94 3.06 5.62 2.00
N LEU A 95 3.53 6.87 2.14
CA LEU A 95 2.73 7.98 2.66
C LEU A 95 1.51 8.32 1.79
N PRO A 96 1.61 8.34 0.45
CA PRO A 96 0.43 8.54 -0.40
C PRO A 96 -0.66 7.50 -0.12
N GLU A 97 -0.27 6.23 -0.05
CA GLU A 97 -1.16 5.08 0.20
C GLU A 97 -1.75 5.15 1.61
N LEU A 98 -0.93 5.47 2.61
CA LEU A 98 -1.37 5.67 3.99
C LEU A 98 -2.43 6.79 4.05
N THR A 99 -2.20 7.89 3.35
CA THR A 99 -3.12 9.04 3.30
C THR A 99 -4.47 8.61 2.72
N VAL A 100 -4.47 7.86 1.61
CA VAL A 100 -5.68 7.31 0.99
C VAL A 100 -6.42 6.39 1.95
N SER A 101 -5.73 5.43 2.59
CA SER A 101 -6.34 4.49 3.51
C SER A 101 -6.88 5.15 4.79
N VAL A 102 -6.21 6.17 5.32
CA VAL A 102 -6.70 6.97 6.46
C VAL A 102 -7.94 7.75 6.08
N ILE A 103 -7.93 8.46 4.94
CA ILE A 103 -9.09 9.24 4.49
C ILE A 103 -10.29 8.32 4.24
N ALA A 104 -10.09 7.18 3.58
CA ALA A 104 -11.15 6.20 3.34
C ALA A 104 -11.74 5.66 4.65
N SER A 105 -10.88 5.35 5.63
CA SER A 105 -11.32 4.90 6.95
C SER A 105 -12.13 5.97 7.69
N LEU A 106 -11.70 7.25 7.63
CA LEU A 106 -12.42 8.38 8.22
C LEU A 106 -13.78 8.63 7.54
N LYS A 107 -13.88 8.37 6.23
CA LYS A 107 -15.13 8.41 5.46
C LYS A 107 -16.03 7.19 5.67
N ARG A 108 -15.68 6.28 6.58
CA ARG A 108 -16.40 5.02 6.83
C ARG A 108 -16.47 4.11 5.60
N GLN A 109 -15.43 4.13 4.77
CA GLN A 109 -15.24 3.25 3.61
C GLN A 109 -14.06 2.28 3.87
N PRO A 110 -14.20 1.34 4.82
CA PRO A 110 -13.09 0.44 5.20
C PRO A 110 -12.68 -0.49 4.06
N ASP A 111 -13.59 -0.85 3.16
CA ASP A 111 -13.32 -1.72 2.01
C ASP A 111 -12.35 -1.05 1.02
N VAL A 112 -12.48 0.27 0.83
CA VAL A 112 -11.53 1.06 0.02
C VAL A 112 -10.16 1.10 0.69
N ALA A 113 -10.10 1.27 2.01
CA ALA A 113 -8.83 1.29 2.74
C ALA A 113 -8.10 -0.06 2.67
N VAL A 114 -8.82 -1.18 2.84
CA VAL A 114 -8.28 -2.54 2.75
C VAL A 114 -7.88 -2.88 1.31
N GLY A 115 -8.72 -2.52 0.33
CA GLY A 115 -8.45 -2.70 -1.09
C GLY A 115 -7.18 -1.97 -1.53
N ASN A 116 -6.96 -0.74 -1.05
CA ASN A 116 -5.74 0.02 -1.30
C ASN A 116 -4.49 -0.69 -0.75
N ILE A 117 -4.54 -1.19 0.49
CA ILE A 117 -3.41 -1.88 1.13
C ILE A 117 -3.09 -3.20 0.44
N LEU A 118 -4.10 -4.04 0.18
CA LEU A 118 -3.92 -5.34 -0.46
C LEU A 118 -3.48 -5.16 -1.93
N GLY A 119 -4.15 -4.29 -2.68
CA GLY A 119 -3.87 -4.02 -4.08
C GLY A 119 -2.44 -3.51 -4.27
N SER A 120 -1.99 -2.56 -3.45
CA SER A 120 -0.64 -2.00 -3.54
C SER A 120 0.44 -3.03 -3.23
N ASN A 121 0.25 -3.89 -2.22
CA ASN A 121 1.20 -4.95 -1.91
C ASN A 121 1.26 -6.03 -3.00
N ILE A 122 0.10 -6.45 -3.54
CA ILE A 122 0.05 -7.40 -4.66
C ILE A 122 0.74 -6.80 -5.90
N PHE A 123 0.47 -5.54 -6.22
CA PHE A 123 1.09 -4.83 -7.32
C PHE A 123 2.62 -4.72 -7.16
N ASN A 124 3.09 -4.36 -5.96
CA ASN A 124 4.53 -4.22 -5.69
C ASN A 124 5.27 -5.55 -5.84
N VAL A 125 4.71 -6.64 -5.31
CA VAL A 125 5.35 -7.97 -5.35
C VAL A 125 5.26 -8.61 -6.74
N LEU A 126 4.14 -8.48 -7.45
CA LEU A 126 3.97 -9.15 -8.75
C LEU A 126 4.47 -8.29 -9.92
N PHE A 127 4.09 -7.02 -9.95
CA PHE A 127 4.41 -6.13 -11.06
C PHE A 127 5.76 -5.45 -10.88
N ILE A 128 5.93 -4.64 -9.83
CA ILE A 128 7.17 -3.84 -9.67
C ILE A 128 8.39 -4.76 -9.56
N LEU A 129 8.34 -5.76 -8.68
CA LEU A 129 9.45 -6.71 -8.53
C LEU A 129 9.66 -7.55 -9.80
N GLY A 130 8.58 -7.97 -10.47
CA GLY A 130 8.64 -8.70 -11.74
C GLY A 130 9.32 -7.91 -12.86
N VAL A 131 8.92 -6.65 -13.05
CA VAL A 131 9.55 -5.73 -14.02
C VAL A 131 11.00 -5.45 -13.64
N THR A 132 11.28 -5.18 -12.36
CA THR A 132 12.65 -4.88 -11.92
C THR A 132 13.59 -6.07 -12.17
N ALA A 133 13.11 -7.29 -11.92
CA ALA A 133 13.85 -8.52 -12.19
C ALA A 133 14.04 -8.80 -13.71
N LEU A 134 13.18 -8.28 -14.59
CA LEU A 134 13.42 -8.30 -16.04
C LEU A 134 14.54 -7.36 -16.46
N VAL A 135 14.61 -6.18 -15.84
CA VAL A 135 15.62 -5.16 -16.17
C VAL A 135 17.01 -5.61 -15.72
N ARG A 136 17.13 -6.12 -14.49
CA ARG A 136 18.40 -6.60 -13.94
C ARG A 136 18.17 -7.63 -12.83
N PRO A 137 19.02 -8.67 -12.71
CA PRO A 137 19.03 -9.53 -11.53
C PRO A 137 19.20 -8.71 -10.25
N LEU A 138 18.29 -8.90 -9.30
CA LEU A 138 18.30 -8.22 -8.02
C LEU A 138 19.24 -8.97 -7.05
N PRO A 139 20.33 -8.34 -6.57
CA PRO A 139 21.12 -8.94 -5.51
C PRO A 139 20.24 -9.03 -4.25
N LEU A 140 20.09 -10.24 -3.71
CA LEU A 140 19.32 -10.47 -2.50
C LEU A 140 20.23 -10.33 -1.28
N ASP A 141 19.83 -9.48 -0.34
CA ASP A 141 20.50 -9.37 0.94
C ASP A 141 20.30 -10.66 1.76
N PRO A 142 21.35 -11.23 2.39
CA PRO A 142 21.21 -12.41 3.24
C PRO A 142 20.17 -12.25 4.36
N ARG A 143 19.97 -11.03 4.88
CA ARG A 143 18.95 -10.72 5.89
C ARG A 143 17.54 -10.94 5.36
N ILE A 144 17.29 -10.58 4.10
CA ILE A 144 16.00 -10.81 3.44
C ILE A 144 15.71 -12.32 3.36
N LEU A 145 16.73 -13.10 3.02
CA LEU A 145 16.62 -14.56 2.91
C LEU A 145 16.51 -15.25 4.27
N ALA A 146 17.15 -14.74 5.30
CA ALA A 146 17.15 -15.36 6.62
C ALA A 146 15.89 -15.03 7.43
N ALA A 147 15.45 -13.77 7.42
CA ALA A 147 14.45 -13.25 8.35
C ALA A 147 13.27 -12.57 7.65
N ASP A 148 13.52 -11.57 6.81
CA ASP A 148 12.45 -10.65 6.36
C ASP A 148 11.36 -11.37 5.55
N ARG A 149 11.72 -12.39 4.75
CA ARG A 149 10.74 -13.20 4.01
C ARG A 149 9.74 -13.92 4.91
N TRP A 150 10.17 -14.37 6.09
CA TRP A 150 9.33 -15.09 7.02
C TRP A 150 8.43 -14.14 7.80
N VAL A 151 8.94 -12.97 8.16
CA VAL A 151 8.14 -11.89 8.75
C VAL A 151 7.04 -11.46 7.77
N LEU A 152 7.41 -11.21 6.51
CA LEU A 152 6.46 -10.86 5.45
C LEU A 152 5.35 -11.91 5.31
N LEU A 153 5.72 -13.20 5.23
CA LEU A 153 4.77 -14.29 5.12
C LEU A 153 3.86 -14.39 6.35
N ALA A 154 4.42 -14.28 7.55
CA ALA A 154 3.66 -14.32 8.80
C ALA A 154 2.66 -13.15 8.88
N THR A 155 3.07 -11.94 8.52
CA THR A 155 2.18 -10.77 8.51
C THR A 155 1.07 -10.92 7.47
N ALA A 156 1.36 -11.45 6.28
CA ALA A 156 0.34 -11.70 5.26
C ALA A 156 -0.69 -12.75 5.71
N LEU A 157 -0.24 -13.83 6.35
CA LEU A 157 -1.12 -14.86 6.91
C LEU A 157 -1.97 -14.31 8.06
N LEU A 158 -1.36 -13.55 8.98
CA LEU A 158 -2.07 -12.93 10.10
C LEU A 158 -3.16 -11.96 9.61
N LEU A 159 -2.84 -11.12 8.62
CA LEU A 159 -3.81 -10.22 8.01
C LEU A 159 -4.96 -11.00 7.37
N THR A 160 -4.67 -12.12 6.70
CA THR A 160 -5.70 -12.98 6.12
C THR A 160 -6.65 -13.50 7.19
N VAL A 161 -6.13 -13.98 8.32
CA VAL A 161 -6.93 -14.46 9.46
C VAL A 161 -7.84 -13.34 10.00
N PHE A 162 -7.32 -12.13 10.21
CA PHE A 162 -8.12 -11.02 10.71
C PHE A 162 -9.24 -10.62 9.75
N LEU A 163 -8.94 -10.59 8.45
CA LEU A 163 -9.94 -10.27 7.43
C LEU A 163 -11.03 -11.35 7.30
N THR A 164 -10.71 -12.63 7.52
CA THR A 164 -11.70 -13.72 7.42
C THR A 164 -12.54 -13.90 8.67
N THR A 165 -11.99 -13.69 9.86
CA THR A 165 -12.63 -14.10 11.13
C THR A 165 -13.70 -13.10 11.61
N GLY A 166 -13.64 -11.84 11.16
CA GLY A 166 -14.61 -10.80 11.52
C GLY A 166 -15.17 -9.98 10.36
N ARG A 167 -14.74 -10.23 9.11
CA ARG A 167 -15.01 -9.39 7.91
C ARG A 167 -14.72 -7.90 8.11
N ARG A 168 -13.97 -7.54 9.15
CA ARG A 168 -13.66 -6.17 9.59
C ARG A 168 -12.37 -6.21 10.38
N LEU A 169 -11.51 -5.22 10.18
CA LEU A 169 -10.32 -5.03 11.00
C LEU A 169 -10.69 -4.21 12.24
N SER A 170 -10.62 -4.82 13.41
CA SER A 170 -10.87 -4.17 14.70
C SER A 170 -9.68 -3.31 15.15
N ARG A 171 -9.93 -2.40 16.11
CA ARG A 171 -8.86 -1.57 16.69
C ARG A 171 -7.78 -2.42 17.39
N GLY A 172 -8.16 -3.56 17.96
CA GLY A 172 -7.23 -4.49 18.61
C GLY A 172 -6.31 -5.17 17.61
N GLU A 173 -6.86 -5.65 16.49
CA GLU A 173 -6.08 -6.24 15.40
C GLU A 173 -5.14 -5.21 14.75
N GLY A 174 -5.62 -3.98 14.54
CA GLY A 174 -4.79 -2.87 14.08
C GLY A 174 -3.64 -2.55 15.05
N ALA A 175 -3.90 -2.52 16.35
CA ALA A 175 -2.87 -2.33 17.36
C ALA A 175 -1.84 -3.48 17.37
N ALA A 176 -2.29 -4.74 17.22
CA ALA A 176 -1.41 -5.89 17.13
C ALA A 176 -0.47 -5.80 15.90
N LEU A 177 -1.00 -5.40 14.74
CA LEU A 177 -0.19 -5.18 13.53
C LEU A 177 0.83 -4.06 13.70
N LEU A 178 0.44 -2.93 14.33
CA LEU A 178 1.35 -1.82 14.61
C LEU A 178 2.45 -2.19 15.61
N LEU A 179 2.11 -2.92 16.67
CA LEU A 179 3.09 -3.42 17.63
C LEU A 179 4.06 -4.41 16.99
N GLY A 180 3.57 -5.31 16.12
CA GLY A 180 4.40 -6.21 15.34
C GLY A 180 5.36 -5.47 14.40
N TYR A 181 4.87 -4.43 13.71
CA TYR A 181 5.71 -3.57 12.87
C TYR A 181 6.77 -2.84 13.71
N GLY A 182 6.41 -2.28 14.86
CA GLY A 182 7.34 -1.63 15.77
C GLY A 182 8.42 -2.58 16.28
N ALA A 183 8.05 -3.81 16.64
CA ALA A 183 9.01 -4.85 17.04
C ALA A 183 9.96 -5.24 15.90
N TYR A 184 9.44 -5.40 14.68
CA TYR A 184 10.27 -5.69 13.50
C TYR A 184 11.28 -4.57 13.20
N VAL A 185 10.84 -3.31 13.24
CA VAL A 185 11.72 -2.15 13.04
C VAL A 185 12.77 -2.09 14.14
N ALA A 186 12.39 -2.28 15.41
CA ALA A 186 13.33 -2.27 16.53
C ALA A 186 14.41 -3.36 16.38
N MET A 187 14.04 -4.58 15.99
CA MET A 187 15.00 -5.65 15.72
C MET A 187 15.90 -5.37 14.50
N GLY A 188 15.44 -4.57 13.54
CA GLY A 188 16.23 -4.19 12.37
C GLY A 188 17.17 -3.01 12.56
N LEU A 189 17.02 -2.27 13.66
CA LEU A 189 17.88 -1.15 14.05
C LEU A 189 19.02 -1.57 15.00
N VAL A 190 18.93 -2.77 15.58
CA VAL A 190 19.96 -3.39 16.45
C VAL A 190 20.85 -4.29 15.62
#